data_AF-A0A3C1G2G0-F1
#
_entry.id   AF-A0A3C1G2G0-F1
#
_cell.length_a   1.000
_cell.length_b   1.000
_cell.length_c   1.000
_cell.angle_alpha   90.00
_cell.angle_beta   90.00
_cell.angle_gamma   90.00
#
_symmetry.space_group_name_H-M   'P 1'
#
loop_
_entity.id
_entity.type
_entity.pdbx_description
1 polymer ?
#
loop_
_entity_poly.entity_id
_entity_poly.type
_entity_poly.pdbx_seq_one_letter_code
_entity_poly.pdbx_strand_id
1 'polypeptide(L)'
;MAITINWYYADTRGNIGYIHNGKYPIRPECQDFRLPASGTGNCEWLGIRPFSENPQDFDTEQGYFYNWNNKPRIDWVGSSWGSADRVHVII
;
A
#
# COMPACT_ATOMS: atom_id res chain seq x y z
N MET A 1 -0.72 -5.85 -11.88
CA MET A 1 -0.64 -4.39 -12.12
C MET A 1 0.69 -3.86 -11.56
N ALA A 2 1.35 -2.89 -12.20
CA ALA A 2 2.67 -2.40 -11.74
C ALA A 2 2.64 -1.03 -11.05
N ILE A 3 1.67 -0.17 -11.40
CA ILE A 3 1.52 1.16 -10.82
C ILE A 3 0.93 1.11 -9.40
N THR A 4 1.38 2.02 -8.53
CA THR A 4 0.86 2.14 -7.16
C THR A 4 -0.49 2.84 -7.16
N ILE A 5 -1.56 2.07 -6.98
CA ILE A 5 -2.95 2.54 -7.12
C ILE A 5 -3.83 1.82 -6.12
N ASN A 6 -4.70 2.58 -5.45
CA ASN A 6 -5.79 2.00 -4.68
C ASN A 6 -6.92 1.58 -5.62
N TRP A 7 -7.29 0.30 -5.58
CA TRP A 7 -8.49 -0.22 -6.24
C TRP A 7 -9.56 -0.55 -5.22
N TYR A 8 -10.80 -0.35 -5.64
CA TYR A 8 -11.99 -0.65 -4.87
C TYR A 8 -12.88 -1.55 -5.72
N TYR A 9 -13.53 -2.49 -5.08
CA TYR A 9 -14.43 -3.46 -5.68
C TYR A 9 -15.79 -3.37 -5.01
N ALA A 10 -16.83 -3.53 -5.82
CA ALA A 10 -18.19 -3.78 -5.35
C ALA A 10 -18.90 -4.68 -6.37
N ASP A 11 -19.79 -5.56 -5.91
CA ASP A 11 -20.63 -6.36 -6.80
C ASP A 11 -22.12 -6.34 -6.44
N THR A 12 -22.92 -6.94 -7.33
CA THR A 12 -24.39 -7.00 -7.21
C THR A 12 -24.89 -7.93 -6.11
N ARG A 13 -24.02 -8.71 -5.46
CA ARG A 13 -24.34 -9.53 -4.28
C ARG A 13 -24.02 -8.80 -2.98
N GLY A 14 -23.50 -7.57 -3.06
CA GLY A 14 -23.16 -6.75 -1.91
C GLY A 14 -21.75 -6.99 -1.36
N ASN A 15 -20.89 -7.73 -2.08
CA ASN A 15 -19.49 -7.87 -1.65
C ASN A 15 -18.73 -6.58 -1.96
N ILE A 16 -17.82 -6.18 -1.08
CA ILE A 16 -16.94 -5.02 -1.23
C ILE A 16 -15.50 -5.39 -0.94
N GLY A 17 -14.57 -4.71 -1.61
CA GLY A 17 -13.14 -4.99 -1.44
C GLY A 17 -12.25 -3.80 -1.70
N TYR A 18 -11.04 -3.89 -1.14
CA TYR A 18 -9.98 -2.90 -1.27
C TYR A 18 -8.65 -3.60 -1.55
N ILE A 19 -7.87 -3.05 -2.48
CA ILE A 19 -6.48 -3.48 -2.73
C ILE A 19 -5.59 -2.25 -2.98
N HIS A 20 -4.51 -2.11 -2.22
CA HIS A 20 -3.39 -1.22 -2.53
C HIS A 20 -2.47 -1.88 -3.58
N ASN A 21 -2.83 -1.76 -4.86
CA ASN A 21 -2.09 -2.37 -5.96
C ASN A 21 -0.70 -1.74 -6.14
N GLY A 22 0.21 -2.51 -6.73
CA GLY A 22 1.56 -2.08 -7.09
C GLY A 22 2.54 -3.24 -7.12
N LYS A 23 3.70 -3.01 -7.74
CA LYS A 23 4.88 -3.88 -7.60
C LYS A 23 5.89 -3.16 -6.70
N TYR A 24 6.11 -3.71 -5.51
CA TYR A 24 7.01 -3.14 -4.51
C TYR A 24 8.32 -3.92 -4.47
N PRO A 25 9.49 -3.26 -4.45
CA PRO A 25 10.75 -3.97 -4.44
C PRO A 25 11.06 -4.59 -3.07
N ILE A 26 11.78 -5.70 -3.09
CA ILE A 26 12.47 -6.25 -1.92
C ILE A 26 13.81 -5.52 -1.84
N ARG A 27 13.97 -4.65 -0.84
CA ARG A 27 15.18 -3.82 -0.67
C ARG A 27 16.19 -4.53 0.24
N PRO A 28 17.50 -4.46 -0.06
CA PRO A 28 18.54 -4.91 0.86
C PRO A 28 18.66 -3.97 2.06
N GLU A 29 19.30 -4.43 3.14
CA GLU A 29 19.47 -3.65 4.38
C GLU A 29 20.21 -2.32 4.17
N CYS A 30 21.11 -2.25 3.18
CA CYS A 30 21.86 -1.05 2.86
C CYS A 30 21.04 0.07 2.20
N GLN A 31 19.75 -0.15 1.92
CA GLN A 31 18.90 0.80 1.21
C GLN A 31 17.80 1.40 2.10
N ASP A 32 18.02 2.62 2.58
CA ASP A 32 16.93 3.48 3.05
C ASP A 32 16.10 3.95 1.84
N PHE A 33 14.81 3.62 1.81
CA PHE A 33 13.93 3.92 0.66
C PHE A 33 13.70 5.43 0.43
N ARG A 34 14.07 6.28 1.39
CA ARG A 34 13.88 7.73 1.34
C ARG A 34 15.05 8.48 0.70
N LEU A 35 16.17 7.79 0.48
CA LEU A 35 17.42 8.35 -0.01
C LEU A 35 17.88 7.63 -1.28
N PRO A 36 18.77 8.26 -2.09
CA PRO A 36 19.44 7.56 -3.17
C PRO A 36 20.21 6.33 -2.68
N ALA A 37 20.19 5.24 -3.45
CA ALA A 37 20.99 4.06 -3.21
C ALA A 37 22.31 4.11 -3.99
N SER A 38 23.33 3.36 -3.53
CA SER A 38 24.55 3.14 -4.33
C SER A 38 24.21 2.37 -5.61
N GLY A 39 24.70 2.84 -6.76
CA GLY A 39 24.55 2.20 -8.06
C GLY A 39 25.69 1.24 -8.42
N THR A 40 26.58 0.89 -7.49
CA THR A 40 27.72 -0.02 -7.74
C THR A 40 27.34 -1.51 -7.69
N GLY A 41 26.04 -1.83 -7.63
CA GLY A 41 25.52 -3.20 -7.57
C GLY A 41 25.28 -3.75 -6.16
N ASN A 42 25.86 -3.16 -5.11
CA ASN A 42 25.76 -3.67 -3.73
C ASN A 42 24.41 -3.39 -3.04
N CYS A 43 23.61 -2.47 -3.58
CA CYS A 43 22.29 -2.12 -3.06
C CYS A 43 21.17 -2.28 -4.09
N GLU A 44 21.36 -3.19 -5.06
CA GLU A 44 20.31 -3.56 -6.02
C GLU A 44 19.13 -4.23 -5.32
N TRP A 45 17.94 -4.09 -5.90
CA TRP A 45 16.76 -4.79 -5.39
C TRP A 45 16.92 -6.30 -5.51
N LEU A 46 16.50 -7.01 -4.46
CA LEU A 46 16.58 -8.47 -4.39
C LEU A 46 15.44 -9.15 -5.16
N GLY A 47 14.48 -8.37 -5.66
CA GLY A 47 13.31 -8.84 -6.39
C GLY A 47 12.10 -7.94 -6.18
N ILE A 48 10.92 -8.48 -6.47
CA ILE A 48 9.63 -7.82 -6.25
C ILE A 48 8.85 -8.63 -5.22
N ARG A 49 8.26 -7.95 -4.24
CA ARG A 49 7.42 -8.56 -3.20
C ARG A 49 6.24 -9.29 -3.86
N PRO A 50 5.83 -10.47 -3.35
CA PRO A 50 4.66 -11.17 -3.84
C PRO A 50 3.38 -10.36 -3.60
N PHE A 51 2.37 -10.56 -4.46
CA PHE A 51 1.11 -9.82 -4.40
C PHE A 51 0.36 -9.99 -3.07
N SER A 52 0.53 -11.12 -2.39
CA SER A 52 -0.04 -11.38 -1.06
C SER A 52 0.45 -10.42 0.02
N GLU A 53 1.56 -9.72 -0.19
CA GLU A 53 2.06 -8.71 0.74
C GLU A 53 1.45 -7.32 0.54
N ASN A 54 0.72 -7.10 -0.57
CA ASN A 54 0.00 -5.85 -0.78
C ASN A 54 -1.17 -5.75 0.23
N PRO A 55 -1.39 -4.57 0.86
CA PRO A 55 -2.58 -4.32 1.66
C PRO A 55 -3.84 -4.60 0.86
N GLN A 56 -4.70 -5.47 1.38
CA GLN A 56 -5.95 -5.84 0.77
C GLN A 56 -6.89 -6.43 1.82
N ASP A 57 -8.18 -6.18 1.65
CA ASP A 57 -9.24 -6.71 2.51
C ASP A 57 -10.56 -6.81 1.72
N PHE A 58 -11.42 -7.72 2.14
CA PHE A 58 -12.72 -8.00 1.54
C PHE A 58 -13.75 -8.28 2.63
N ASP A 59 -14.97 -7.77 2.48
CA ASP A 59 -16.13 -8.11 3.31
C ASP A 59 -15.87 -8.10 4.84
N THR A 60 -15.11 -7.11 5.31
CA THR A 60 -14.75 -6.96 6.74
C THR A 60 -15.96 -6.61 7.60
N GLU A 61 -15.94 -6.94 8.90
CA GLU A 61 -17.02 -6.62 9.87
C GLU A 61 -17.37 -5.12 9.92
N GLN A 62 -16.41 -4.24 9.62
CA GLN A 62 -16.63 -2.79 9.55
C GLN A 62 -17.69 -2.40 8.50
N GLY A 63 -17.85 -3.16 7.42
CA GLY A 63 -18.89 -2.96 6.40
C GLY A 63 -18.65 -1.80 5.43
N TYR A 64 -17.52 -1.10 5.50
CA TYR A 64 -17.18 -0.02 4.56
C TYR A 64 -15.66 0.14 4.39
N PHE A 65 -15.25 0.61 3.22
CA PHE A 65 -13.90 1.09 2.92
C PHE A 65 -13.96 2.57 2.55
N TYR A 66 -13.05 3.36 3.10
CA TYR A 66 -12.96 4.79 2.85
C TYR A 66 -11.49 5.17 2.71
N ASN A 67 -11.21 6.06 1.77
CA ASN A 67 -9.85 6.47 1.49
C ASN A 67 -9.83 7.88 0.92
N TRP A 68 -8.88 8.68 1.40
CA TRP A 68 -8.53 9.96 0.75
C TRP A 68 -7.01 10.12 0.63
N ASN A 69 -6.37 9.12 0.02
CA ASN A 69 -4.92 8.97 -0.08
C ASN A 69 -4.22 8.77 1.28
N ASN A 70 -4.97 8.40 2.33
CA ASN A 70 -4.41 7.98 3.62
C ASN A 70 -3.71 6.62 3.52
N LYS A 71 -3.02 6.29 4.61
CA LYS A 71 -2.25 5.06 4.78
C LYS A 71 -3.10 3.80 4.52
N PRO A 72 -2.64 2.85 3.71
CA PRO A 72 -3.43 1.67 3.33
C PRO A 72 -3.48 0.58 4.42
N ARG A 73 -2.46 0.50 5.29
CA ARG A 73 -2.38 -0.45 6.42
C ARG A 73 -1.46 0.10 7.51
N ILE A 74 -1.67 -0.27 8.77
CA ILE A 74 -0.95 0.31 9.92
C ILE A 74 0.58 0.19 9.84
N ASP A 75 1.09 -0.89 9.26
CA ASP A 75 2.52 -1.22 9.10
C ASP A 75 3.09 -0.79 7.73
N TRP A 76 2.27 -0.23 6.83
CA TRP A 76 2.74 0.17 5.51
C TRP A 76 3.71 1.35 5.60
N VAL A 77 4.78 1.35 4.82
CA VAL A 77 5.78 2.44 4.86
C VAL A 77 5.55 3.41 3.72
N GLY A 78 5.63 4.70 4.01
CA GLY A 78 5.44 5.80 3.06
C GLY A 78 5.65 7.15 3.74
N SER A 79 5.37 8.22 3.00
CA SER A 79 5.59 9.59 3.48
C SER A 79 4.30 10.27 3.92
N SER A 80 4.42 11.12 4.95
CA SER A 80 3.41 12.11 5.37
C SER A 80 2.04 11.57 5.82
N TRP A 81 1.92 10.27 6.11
CA TRP A 81 0.77 9.74 6.84
C TRP A 81 1.01 9.86 8.34
N GLY A 82 0.09 10.51 9.04
CA GLY A 82 0.19 10.77 10.47
C GLY A 82 -1.18 10.89 11.13
N SER A 83 -1.20 11.40 12.37
CA SER A 83 -2.43 11.59 13.15
C SER A 83 -3.36 12.66 12.56
N ALA A 84 -2.83 13.61 11.81
CA ALA A 84 -3.60 14.61 11.08
C ALA A 84 -3.76 14.17 9.63
N ASP A 85 -4.87 13.50 9.32
CA ASP A 85 -5.21 13.04 7.98
C ASP A 85 -6.64 13.47 7.61
N ARG A 86 -6.81 13.96 6.38
CA ARG A 86 -8.12 14.42 5.88
C ARG A 86 -9.13 13.28 5.73
N VAL A 87 -8.70 12.02 5.79
CA VAL A 87 -9.64 10.88 5.79
C VAL A 87 -10.64 10.97 6.96
N HIS A 88 -10.28 11.63 8.06
CA HIS A 88 -11.13 11.85 9.24
C HIS A 88 -12.32 12.80 9.02
N VAL A 89 -12.52 13.34 7.81
CA VAL A 89 -13.76 14.07 7.49
C VAL A 89 -14.75 13.25 6.69
N ILE A 90 -14.39 12.03 6.27
CA ILE A 90 -15.28 11.12 5.54
C ILE A 90 -16.24 10.41 6.50
N ILE A 91 -15.75 10.10 7.71
CA ILE A 91 -16.51 9.54 8.83
C ILE A 91 -16.26 10.40 10.07
#